data_AF-A0A4Q3B0B0-F1
#
_entry.id   AF-A0A4Q3B0B0-F1
#
_cell.length_a   1.000
_cell.length_b   1.000
_cell.length_c   1.000
_cell.angle_alpha   90.00
_cell.angle_beta   90.00
_cell.angle_gamma   90.00
#
_symmetry.space_group_name_H-M   'P 1'
#
loop_
_entity.id
_entity.type
_entity.pdbx_description
1 polymer ?
#
loop_
_entity_poly.entity_id
_entity_poly.type
_entity_poly.pdbx_seq_one_letter_code
_entity_poly.pdbx_strand_id
1 'polypeptide(L)' 'PVIETMDEPAKAEIRLFYFWKDGWKRPVGVHNLARLSKGKMIGTRYNKDKEWVGGGVAFFEQP' A
#
# COMPACT_ATOMS: atom_id res chain seq x y z
N PRO A 1 -7.26 -7.03 2.90
CA PRO A 1 -7.51 -6.21 4.12
C PRO A 1 -8.36 -4.98 3.78
N VAL A 2 -9.42 -4.77 4.56
CA VAL A 2 -10.30 -3.61 4.45
C VAL A 2 -10.10 -2.77 5.71
N ILE A 3 -9.81 -1.48 5.54
CA ILE A 3 -9.69 -0.49 6.60
C ILE A 3 -11.03 0.24 6.67
N GLU A 4 -11.65 0.24 7.86
CA GLU A 4 -12.84 1.04 8.10
C GLU A 4 -12.48 2.52 8.11
N THR A 5 -13.28 3.33 7.43
CA THR A 5 -13.12 4.78 7.35
C THR A 5 -14.46 5.43 7.67
N MET A 6 -14.50 6.77 7.74
CA MET A 6 -15.72 7.51 8.13
C MET A 6 -16.85 7.46 7.08
N ASP A 7 -16.60 6.85 5.92
CA ASP A 7 -17.48 6.80 4.76
C ASP A 7 -17.57 5.36 4.21
N GLU A 8 -17.02 5.06 3.02
CA GLU A 8 -16.93 3.68 2.50
C GLU A 8 -15.59 3.03 2.89
N PRO A 9 -15.54 1.74 3.26
CA PRO A 9 -14.29 1.10 3.64
C PRO A 9 -13.21 1.15 2.55
N ALA A 10 -11.97 1.42 2.94
CA ALA A 10 -10.83 1.48 2.03
C ALA A 10 -10.13 0.12 1.92
N LYS A 11 -9.71 -0.25 0.71
CA LYS A 11 -8.83 -1.39 0.47
C LYS A 11 -7.38 -0.97 0.65
N ALA A 12 -6.67 -1.73 1.47
CA ALA A 12 -5.24 -1.56 1.70
C ALA A 12 -4.43 -2.58 0.88
N GLU A 13 -3.45 -2.08 0.13
CA GLU A 13 -2.44 -2.87 -0.56
C GLU A 13 -1.05 -2.44 -0.05
N ILE A 14 -0.22 -3.41 0.35
CA ILE A 14 1.18 -3.17 0.74
C ILE A 14 2.08 -3.78 -0.33
N ARG A 15 2.88 -2.94 -0.98
CA ARG A 15 3.92 -3.40 -1.92
C ARG A 15 5.26 -3.40 -1.21
N LEU A 16 5.94 -4.54 -1.26
CA LEU A 16 7.27 -4.71 -0.68
C LEU A 16 8.31 -4.61 -1.79
N PHE A 17 9.29 -3.73 -1.61
CA PHE A 17 10.40 -3.57 -2.53
C PHE A 17 11.62 -4.30 -2.00
N TYR A 18 12.25 -5.05 -2.89
CA TYR A 18 13.45 -5.80 -2.58
C TYR A 18 14.53 -5.53 -3.62
N PHE A 19 15.78 -5.48 -3.18
CA PHE A 19 16.92 -5.68 -4.07
C PHE A 19 17.36 -7.13 -4.01
N TRP A 20 17.59 -7.70 -5.19
CA TRP A 20 18.19 -9.00 -5.33
C TRP A 20 19.32 -8.90 -6.35
N LYS A 21 20.55 -8.81 -5.85
CA LYS A 21 21.74 -8.77 -6.69
C LYS A 21 22.23 -10.18 -6.96
N ASP A 22 22.99 -10.35 -8.04
CA ASP A 22 23.59 -11.63 -8.39
C ASP A 22 24.48 -12.15 -7.25
N GLY A 23 24.37 -13.45 -6.95
CA GLY A 23 25.09 -14.11 -5.88
C GLY A 23 24.49 -13.93 -4.47
N TRP A 24 23.44 -13.14 -4.29
CA TRP A 24 22.76 -13.04 -2.99
C TRP A 24 21.86 -14.25 -2.74
N LYS A 25 21.99 -14.88 -1.57
CA LYS A 25 21.19 -16.05 -1.16
C LYS A 25 19.70 -15.75 -0.99
N ARG A 26 19.34 -14.48 -0.76
CA ARG A 26 17.96 -14.01 -0.63
C ARG A 26 17.85 -12.51 -0.98
N PRO A 27 16.69 -12.05 -1.45
CA PRO A 27 16.41 -10.62 -1.62
C PRO A 27 16.46 -9.87 -0.28
N VAL A 28 16.87 -8.60 -0.31
CA VAL A 28 16.89 -7.70 0.86
C VAL A 28 15.79 -6.65 0.70
N GLY A 29 14.91 -6.57 1.70
CA GLY A 29 13.82 -5.59 1.71
C GLY A 29 14.37 -4.19 1.93
N VAL A 30 13.92 -3.23 1.13
CA VAL A 30 14.41 -1.84 1.18
C VAL A 30 13.35 -0.84 1.57
N HIS A 31 12.12 -1.04 1.12
CA HIS A 31 11.04 -0.11 1.36
C HIS A 31 9.69 -0.79 1.17
N ASN A 32 8.62 -0.14 1.65
CA ASN A 32 7.27 -0.55 1.34
C ASN A 32 6.43 0.65 0.89
N LEU A 33 5.45 0.40 0.04
CA LEU A 33 4.45 1.38 -0.36
C LEU A 33 3.08 0.87 0.06
N ALA A 34 2.47 1.56 1.01
CA ALA A 34 1.08 1.41 1.36
C ALA A 34 0.22 2.19 0.36
N ARG A 35 -0.81 1.55 -0.19
CA ARG A 35 -1.79 2.20 -1.06
C ARG A 35 -3.19 1.96 -0.53
N LEU A 36 -3.93 3.04 -0.37
CA LEU A 36 -5.33 3.05 0.02
C LEU A 36 -6.18 3.41 -1.19
N SER A 37 -7.21 2.61 -1.45
CA SER A 37 -8.10 2.82 -2.59
C SER A 37 -9.51 2.34 -2.28
N LYS A 38 -10.48 2.95 -2.93
CA LYS A 38 -11.90 2.55 -2.82
C LYS A 38 -12.49 2.11 -4.15
N GLY A 39 -11.78 2.34 -5.25
CA GLY A 39 -12.14 1.79 -6.55
C GLY A 39 -11.97 0.27 -6.61
N LYS A 40 -12.69 -0.38 -7.52
CA LYS A 40 -12.42 -1.78 -7.89
C LYS A 40 -11.00 -1.95 -8.45
N MET A 41 -10.47 -0.90 -9.08
CA MET A 41 -9.10 -0.82 -9.61
C MET A 41 -8.36 0.37 -8.98
N ILE A 42 -7.07 0.18 -8.68
CA ILE A 42 -6.21 1.23 -8.14
C ILE A 42 -5.73 2.11 -9.29
N GLY A 43 -6.45 3.19 -9.54
CA GLY A 43 -6.11 4.21 -10.53
C GLY A 43 -6.49 5.60 -10.04
N THR A 44 -5.66 6.59 -10.33
CA THR A 44 -5.84 7.99 -9.88
C THR A 44 -7.19 8.57 -10.29
N ARG A 45 -7.71 8.19 -11.47
CA ARG A 45 -9.03 8.61 -11.95
C ARG A 45 -10.20 8.06 -11.12
N TYR A 46 -10.08 6.84 -10.58
CA TYR A 46 -11.16 6.20 -9.79
C TYR A 46 -11.18 6.62 -8.32
N ASN A 47 -10.07 7.22 -7.86
CA ASN A 47 -9.93 7.78 -6.53
C ASN A 47 -10.19 9.30 -6.52
N LYS A 48 -10.46 9.90 -7.68
CA LYS A 48 -10.80 11.32 -7.78
C LYS A 48 -12.09 11.56 -6.99
N ASP A 49 -12.07 12.56 -6.12
CA ASP A 49 -13.17 12.96 -5.24
C ASP A 49 -13.52 11.96 -4.13
N LYS A 50 -12.63 10.99 -3.83
CA LYS A 50 -12.78 10.08 -2.69
C LYS A 50 -11.85 10.48 -1.55
N GLU A 51 -12.32 10.36 -0.32
CA GLU A 51 -11.52 10.55 0.88
C GLU A 51 -10.86 9.25 1.33
N TRP A 52 -9.85 9.31 2.21
CA TRP A 52 -9.15 8.13 2.72
C TRP A 52 -8.53 7.22 1.62
N VAL A 53 -8.06 7.85 0.54
CA VAL A 53 -7.32 7.23 -0.57
C VAL A 53 -5.96 7.90 -0.71
N GLY A 54 -4.95 7.16 -1.17
CA GLY A 54 -3.61 7.73 -1.33
C GLY A 54 -2.49 6.70 -1.23
N GLY A 55 -1.25 7.20 -1.14
CA GLY A 55 -0.05 6.40 -0.98
C GLY A 55 0.79 6.90 0.20
N GLY A 56 1.44 5.97 0.89
CA GLY A 56 2.31 6.27 2.03
C GLY A 56 3.22 5.09 2.37
N VAL A 57 3.86 5.15 3.54
CA VAL A 57 4.68 4.06 4.08
C VAL A 57 3.90 3.36 5.19
N ALA A 58 3.83 2.03 5.15
CA ALA A 58 3.27 1.23 6.22
C ALA A 58 4.31 1.03 7.32
N PHE A 59 3.91 1.29 8.55
CA PHE A 59 4.64 1.00 9.77
C PHE A 59 3.92 -0.08 10.56
N PHE A 60 4.64 -0.76 11.44
CA PHE A 60 4.04 -1.62 12.45
C PHE A 60 3.59 -0.76 13.65
N GLU A 61 2.52 -1.18 14.32
CA GLU A 61 1.86 -0.42 15.40
C GLU A 61 2.80 -0.13 16.59
N GLN A 62 3.76 -1.03 16.82
CA GLN A 62 4.98 -0.91 17.62
C GLN A 62 5.78 -2.24 17.44
N PRO A 63 7.05 -2.32 17.85
CA PRO A 63 7.85 -3.55 17.71
C PRO A 63 7.23 -4.79 18.35
#